data_AF-A0A1P8X1K8-F1
#
_entry.id   AF-A0A1P8X1K8-F1
#
_cell.length_a   1.000
_cell.length_b   1.000
_cell.length_c   1.000
_cell.angle_alpha   90.00
_cell.angle_beta   90.00
_cell.angle_gamma   90.00
#
_symmetry.space_group_name_H-M   'P 1'
#
loop_
_entity.id
_entity.type
_entity.pdbx_description
1 polymer ?
#
loop_
_entity_poly.entity_id
_entity_poly.type
_entity_poly.pdbx_seq_one_letter_code
_entity_poly.pdbx_strand_id
1 'polypeptide(L)'
;MPQTSSLRFWLALGWMALVAGWAWWEYSHYSGLYRWLAEWQIAQWGSYEQVWTALVPAFVLAIPSLRVLRERELLNQASLIAGDDPVPILSRVRTGMLVCGVILTLVAGGAYLWSQALPDPSDPPVTVDIAMLGTAAPPTGSAIFAGAVPDTDRALQMDEAFRSRSADIDHQTIYVPVVAKGAAKDAAVRFLIDRASYAFIDSGEAPRTNIFLADHMQGVLVENGLPAEVVAAFEKQGVKIASPHYLMTTNSVGGRQAYYVVAALGGFIAAILFLMAAIQSVSIARARRRAA
;
A
#
# COMPACT_ATOMS: atom_id res chain seq x y z
N MET A 1 16.45 18.42 -37.49
CA MET A 1 16.20 18.94 -36.11
C MET A 1 15.47 17.89 -35.25
N PRO A 2 16.16 16.90 -34.65
CA PRO A 2 15.52 15.79 -33.93
C PRO A 2 15.56 15.84 -32.38
N GLN A 3 16.27 16.79 -31.74
CA GLN A 3 16.53 16.76 -30.29
C GLN A 3 15.35 17.16 -29.39
N THR A 4 14.38 17.93 -29.89
CA THR A 4 13.28 18.45 -29.05
C THR A 4 12.25 17.37 -28.68
N SER A 5 12.15 16.29 -29.46
CA SER A 5 11.17 15.21 -29.24
C SER A 5 11.59 14.26 -28.12
N SER A 6 12.90 14.01 -27.94
CA SER A 6 13.40 13.14 -26.87
C SER A 6 13.25 13.78 -25.50
N LEU A 7 13.48 15.10 -25.38
CA LEU A 7 13.34 15.81 -24.11
C LEU A 7 11.89 15.76 -23.60
N ARG A 8 10.91 16.08 -24.46
CA ARG A 8 9.47 16.05 -24.09
C ARG A 8 9.03 14.68 -23.59
N PHE A 9 9.53 13.62 -24.21
CA PHE A 9 9.24 12.26 -23.77
C PHE A 9 9.82 11.97 -22.39
N TRP A 10 11.09 12.29 -22.15
CA TRP A 10 11.70 12.06 -20.84
C TRP A 10 11.04 12.90 -19.76
N LEU A 11 10.62 14.13 -20.07
CA LEU A 11 9.84 14.97 -19.17
C LEU A 11 8.46 14.35 -18.87
N ALA A 12 7.77 13.79 -19.86
CA ALA A 12 6.50 13.11 -19.64
C ALA A 12 6.66 11.85 -18.75
N LEU A 13 7.71 11.05 -18.98
CA LEU A 13 8.02 9.91 -18.12
C LEU A 13 8.36 10.34 -16.69
N GLY A 14 9.23 11.36 -16.55
CA GLY A 14 9.61 11.91 -15.26
C GLY A 14 8.40 12.48 -14.50
N TRP A 15 7.48 13.14 -15.20
CA TRP A 15 6.25 13.63 -14.61
C TRP A 15 5.33 12.51 -14.14
N MET A 16 5.14 11.44 -14.91
CA MET A 16 4.35 10.29 -14.43
C MET A 16 4.98 9.65 -13.19
N ALA A 17 6.31 9.51 -13.16
CA ALA A 17 7.01 9.00 -11.99
C ALA A 17 6.82 9.91 -10.77
N LEU A 18 6.89 11.23 -10.97
CA LEU A 18 6.62 12.23 -9.93
C LEU A 18 5.20 12.12 -9.38
N VAL A 19 4.19 12.07 -10.26
CA VAL A 19 2.78 11.94 -9.88
C VAL A 19 2.54 10.64 -9.12
N ALA A 20 3.11 9.53 -9.59
CA ALA A 20 2.99 8.24 -8.90
C ALA A 20 3.64 8.27 -7.51
N GLY A 21 4.84 8.83 -7.40
CA GLY A 21 5.53 8.98 -6.12
C GLY A 21 4.80 9.90 -5.15
N TRP A 22 4.27 11.02 -5.64
CA TRP A 22 3.45 11.95 -4.87
C TRP A 22 2.14 11.31 -4.39
N ALA A 23 1.42 10.62 -5.26
CA ALA A 23 0.17 9.93 -4.90
C ALA A 23 0.42 8.83 -3.85
N TRP A 24 1.52 8.07 -4.01
CA TRP A 24 1.95 7.09 -3.02
C TRP A 24 2.31 7.73 -1.67
N TRP A 25 3.02 8.86 -1.69
CA TRP A 25 3.36 9.60 -0.47
C TRP A 25 2.11 10.10 0.26
N GLU A 26 1.17 10.74 -0.44
CA GLU A 26 -0.07 11.22 0.17
C GLU A 26 -0.94 10.09 0.72
N TYR A 27 -1.04 8.97 -0.02
CA TYR A 27 -1.72 7.75 0.41
C TYR A 27 -1.11 7.20 1.70
N SER A 28 0.21 7.01 1.73
CA SER A 28 0.92 6.41 2.87
C SER A 28 0.91 7.28 4.14
N HIS A 29 0.81 8.60 4.00
CA HIS A 29 0.83 9.54 5.12
C HIS A 29 -0.55 10.13 5.46
N TYR A 30 -1.62 9.68 4.80
CA TYR A 30 -2.97 10.24 4.89
C TYR A 30 -2.94 11.78 4.93
N SER A 31 -2.41 12.40 3.88
CA SER A 31 -2.15 13.84 3.85
C SER A 31 -2.61 14.50 2.55
N GLY A 32 -2.57 15.83 2.51
CA GLY A 32 -2.78 16.63 1.31
C GLY A 32 -4.13 16.41 0.62
N LEU A 33 -4.10 16.23 -0.70
CA LEU A 33 -5.31 16.07 -1.51
C LEU A 33 -6.01 14.73 -1.23
N TYR A 34 -5.24 13.66 -1.02
CA TYR A 34 -5.78 12.35 -0.66
C TYR A 34 -6.64 12.42 0.61
N ARG A 35 -6.10 13.01 1.69
CA ARG A 35 -6.84 13.19 2.94
C ARG A 35 -8.11 14.01 2.75
N TRP A 36 -8.00 15.14 2.07
CA TRP A 36 -9.14 16.02 1.84
C TRP A 36 -10.27 15.30 1.08
N LEU A 37 -9.91 14.54 0.03
CA LEU A 37 -10.88 13.72 -0.70
C LEU A 37 -11.47 12.64 0.20
N ALA A 38 -10.65 11.87 0.92
CA ALA A 38 -11.12 10.81 1.80
C ALA A 38 -12.12 11.34 2.85
N GLU A 39 -11.78 12.44 3.54
CA GLU A 39 -12.67 13.08 4.52
C GLU A 39 -13.97 13.57 3.88
N TRP A 40 -13.91 14.15 2.67
CA TRP A 40 -15.11 14.55 1.93
C TRP A 40 -15.98 13.34 1.56
N GLN A 41 -15.40 12.25 1.08
CA GLN A 41 -16.11 11.02 0.72
C GLN A 41 -16.78 10.39 1.96
N ILE A 42 -16.07 10.33 3.09
CA ILE A 42 -16.62 9.87 4.37
C ILE A 42 -17.80 10.76 4.79
N ALA A 43 -17.67 12.09 4.68
CA ALA A 43 -18.73 13.01 5.05
C ALA A 43 -19.99 12.86 4.18
N GLN A 44 -19.84 12.50 2.89
CA GLN A 44 -20.97 12.32 1.97
C GLN A 44 -21.57 10.91 2.00
N TRP A 45 -20.75 9.88 2.19
CA TRP A 45 -21.15 8.49 1.97
C TRP A 45 -20.90 7.56 3.17
N GLY A 46 -20.39 8.09 4.28
CA GLY A 46 -20.05 7.32 5.48
C GLY A 46 -18.81 6.43 5.34
N SER A 47 -18.26 6.31 4.14
CA SER A 47 -17.09 5.49 3.81
C SER A 47 -16.32 6.10 2.63
N TYR A 48 -15.13 5.60 2.36
CA TYR A 48 -14.35 5.99 1.19
C TYR A 48 -13.62 4.78 0.58
N GLU A 49 -13.37 4.84 -0.72
CA GLU A 49 -12.73 3.76 -1.48
C GLU A 49 -11.25 4.09 -1.68
N GLN A 50 -10.39 3.62 -0.77
CA GLN A 50 -8.95 3.92 -0.71
C GLN A 50 -8.25 3.94 -2.07
N VAL A 51 -8.47 2.90 -2.89
CA VAL A 51 -7.83 2.75 -4.21
C VAL A 51 -8.27 3.85 -5.18
N TRP A 52 -9.56 4.16 -5.24
CA TRP A 52 -10.09 5.17 -6.16
C TRP A 52 -9.74 6.58 -5.71
N THR A 53 -9.74 6.83 -4.40
CA THR A 53 -9.35 8.12 -3.82
C THR A 53 -7.91 8.50 -4.17
N ALA A 54 -6.99 7.52 -4.25
CA ALA A 54 -5.61 7.74 -4.70
C ALA A 54 -5.49 7.78 -6.24
N LEU A 55 -6.14 6.86 -6.95
CA LEU A 55 -5.95 6.72 -8.40
C LEU A 55 -6.56 7.85 -9.21
N VAL A 56 -7.77 8.30 -8.90
CA VAL A 56 -8.48 9.30 -9.73
C VAL A 56 -7.67 10.61 -9.83
N PRO A 57 -7.20 11.22 -8.73
CA PRO A 57 -6.37 12.41 -8.80
C PRO A 57 -5.05 12.16 -9.54
N ALA A 58 -4.41 11.01 -9.31
CA ALA A 58 -3.18 10.63 -10.00
C ALA A 58 -3.39 10.56 -11.52
N PHE A 59 -4.49 9.97 -11.99
CA PHE A 59 -4.83 9.94 -13.41
C PHE A 59 -5.09 11.32 -13.99
N VAL A 60 -5.81 12.19 -13.28
CA VAL A 60 -6.07 13.57 -13.71
C VAL A 60 -4.75 14.34 -13.87
N LEU A 61 -3.85 14.22 -12.89
CA LEU A 61 -2.52 14.85 -12.95
C LEU A 61 -1.60 14.23 -14.01
N ALA A 62 -1.82 12.96 -14.38
CA ALA A 62 -1.07 12.29 -15.44
C ALA A 62 -1.52 12.69 -16.86
N ILE A 63 -2.69 13.32 -17.04
CA ILE A 63 -3.25 13.68 -18.36
C ILE A 63 -2.23 14.38 -19.29
N PRO A 64 -1.47 15.40 -18.87
CA PRO A 64 -0.52 16.07 -19.75
C PRO A 64 0.54 15.12 -20.32
N SER A 65 1.04 14.20 -19.48
CA SER A 65 2.02 13.20 -19.90
C SER A 65 1.41 12.16 -20.83
N LEU A 66 0.20 11.70 -20.53
CA LEU A 66 -0.54 10.78 -21.40
C LEU A 66 -0.79 11.38 -22.79
N ARG A 67 -1.06 12.70 -22.89
CA ARG A 67 -1.19 13.39 -24.18
C ARG A 67 0.10 13.38 -24.98
N VAL A 68 1.24 13.72 -24.36
CA VAL A 68 2.56 13.69 -25.01
C VAL A 68 2.93 12.28 -25.49
N LEU A 69 2.64 11.26 -24.67
CA LEU A 69 2.88 9.87 -25.04
C LEU A 69 1.98 9.42 -26.19
N ARG A 70 0.70 9.83 -26.19
CA ARG A 70 -0.25 9.54 -27.27
C ARG A 70 0.14 10.21 -28.58
N GLU A 71 0.52 11.49 -28.56
CA GLU A 71 0.99 12.20 -29.76
C GLU A 71 2.19 11.51 -30.39
N ARG A 72 3.13 11.05 -29.56
CA ARG A 72 4.29 10.31 -30.04
C ARG A 72 3.92 8.97 -30.67
N GLU A 73 2.96 8.26 -30.08
CA GLU A 73 2.46 7.01 -30.64
C GLU A 73 1.78 7.22 -32.00
N LEU A 74 0.97 8.28 -32.14
CA LEU A 74 0.36 8.65 -33.42
C LEU A 74 1.41 9.01 -34.48
N LEU A 75 2.47 9.74 -34.11
CA LEU A 75 3.58 10.04 -35.01
C LEU A 75 4.34 8.79 -35.44
N ASN A 76 4.59 7.86 -34.50
CA ASN A 76 5.21 6.59 -34.82
C ASN A 76 4.33 5.77 -35.78
N GLN A 77 3.02 5.71 -35.55
CA GLN A 77 2.08 5.03 -36.44
C GLN A 77 2.04 5.67 -37.83
N ALA A 78 2.05 7.00 -37.91
CA ALA A 78 2.11 7.71 -39.19
C ALA A 78 3.39 7.41 -39.97
N SER A 79 4.55 7.35 -39.30
CA SER A 79 5.82 6.97 -39.94
C SER A 79 5.81 5.54 -40.49
N LEU A 80 5.21 4.61 -39.75
CA LEU A 80 5.06 3.22 -40.19
C LEU A 80 4.16 3.11 -41.43
N ILE A 81 3.09 3.90 -41.51
CA ILE A 81 2.19 3.95 -42.68
C ILE A 81 2.90 4.59 -43.88
N ALA A 82 3.77 5.57 -43.65
CA ALA A 82 4.55 6.25 -44.69
C ALA A 82 5.64 5.36 -45.31
N GLY A 83 5.85 4.14 -44.81
CA GLY A 83 6.84 3.20 -45.33
C GLY A 83 8.24 3.37 -44.74
N ASP A 84 8.40 4.14 -43.66
CA ASP A 84 9.68 4.25 -42.96
C ASP A 84 10.09 2.90 -42.36
N ASP A 85 11.41 2.67 -42.24
CA ASP A 85 11.93 1.46 -41.61
C ASP A 85 11.41 1.32 -40.16
N PRO A 86 10.67 0.24 -39.82
CA PRO A 86 10.12 0.03 -38.49
C PRO A 86 11.19 -0.35 -37.44
N VAL A 87 12.37 -0.82 -37.87
CA VAL A 87 13.42 -1.34 -37.00
C VAL A 87 13.86 -0.36 -35.90
N PRO A 88 14.17 0.93 -36.16
CA PRO A 88 14.55 1.88 -35.12
C PRO A 88 13.44 2.08 -34.07
N ILE A 89 12.17 2.14 -34.47
CA ILE A 89 11.04 2.33 -33.56
C ILE A 89 10.88 1.10 -32.66
N LEU A 90 10.83 -0.10 -33.25
CA LEU A 90 10.75 -1.36 -32.52
C LEU A 90 11.91 -1.55 -31.55
N SER A 91 13.14 -1.18 -31.96
CA SER A 91 14.32 -1.30 -31.09
C SER A 91 14.27 -0.40 -29.86
N ARG A 92 13.72 0.82 -30.00
CA ARG A 92 13.53 1.74 -28.86
C ARG A 92 12.45 1.24 -27.92
N VAL A 93 11.31 0.79 -28.45
CA VAL A 93 10.21 0.23 -27.65
C VAL A 93 10.70 -0.99 -26.86
N ARG A 94 11.41 -1.91 -27.51
CA ARG A 94 12.04 -3.05 -26.85
C ARG A 94 12.99 -2.61 -25.73
N THR A 95 13.85 -1.64 -26.00
CA THR A 95 14.81 -1.15 -25.00
C THR A 95 14.08 -0.55 -23.80
N GLY A 96 13.02 0.22 -24.03
CA GLY A 96 12.15 0.74 -22.97
C GLY A 96 11.51 -0.38 -22.14
N MET A 97 10.94 -1.40 -22.79
CA MET A 97 10.36 -2.57 -22.10
C MET A 97 11.40 -3.31 -21.26
N LEU A 98 12.62 -3.52 -21.78
CA LEU A 98 13.71 -4.16 -21.04
C LEU A 98 14.13 -3.34 -19.81
N VAL A 99 14.33 -2.03 -19.97
CA VAL A 99 14.72 -1.15 -18.86
C VAL A 99 13.63 -1.13 -17.79
N CYS A 100 12.36 -0.94 -18.17
CA CYS A 100 11.25 -0.98 -17.22
C CYS A 100 11.12 -2.36 -16.55
N GLY A 101 11.29 -3.45 -17.30
CA GLY A 101 11.29 -4.81 -16.77
C GLY A 101 12.39 -5.05 -15.74
N VAL A 102 13.61 -4.57 -16.00
CA VAL A 102 14.73 -4.64 -15.04
C VAL A 102 14.40 -3.84 -13.78
N ILE A 103 13.92 -2.60 -13.91
CA ILE A 103 13.55 -1.78 -12.75
C ILE A 103 12.48 -2.47 -11.90
N LEU A 104 11.41 -2.98 -12.52
CA LEU A 104 10.35 -3.70 -11.80
C LEU A 104 10.84 -4.98 -11.15
N THR A 105 11.78 -5.70 -11.78
CA THR A 105 12.41 -6.87 -11.19
C THR A 105 13.22 -6.51 -9.95
N LEU A 106 13.99 -5.42 -10.01
CA LEU A 106 14.75 -4.92 -8.87
C LEU A 106 13.83 -4.46 -7.73
N VAL A 107 12.74 -3.76 -8.04
CA VAL A 107 11.73 -3.36 -7.04
C VAL A 107 11.07 -4.58 -6.42
N ALA A 108 10.66 -5.56 -7.22
CA ALA A 108 10.02 -6.78 -6.74
C ALA A 108 10.96 -7.62 -5.86
N GLY A 109 12.20 -7.83 -6.33
CA GLY A 109 13.23 -8.53 -5.56
C GLY A 109 13.61 -7.79 -4.28
N GLY A 110 13.76 -6.46 -4.34
CA GLY A 110 14.01 -5.63 -3.18
C GLY A 110 12.88 -5.69 -2.15
N ALA A 111 11.63 -5.61 -2.59
CA ALA A 111 10.46 -5.73 -1.71
C ALA A 111 10.40 -7.11 -1.04
N TYR A 112 10.65 -8.19 -1.79
CA TYR A 112 10.69 -9.55 -1.24
C TYR A 112 11.84 -9.76 -0.26
N LEU A 113 13.04 -9.29 -0.57
CA LEU A 113 14.19 -9.40 0.33
C LEU A 113 13.99 -8.56 1.60
N TRP A 114 13.44 -7.36 1.46
CA TRP A 114 13.11 -6.51 2.60
C TRP A 114 12.03 -7.13 3.49
N SER A 115 11.04 -7.81 2.91
CA SER A 115 10.01 -8.49 3.70
C SER A 115 10.58 -9.63 4.57
N GLN A 116 11.71 -10.23 4.18
CA GLN A 116 12.38 -11.24 5.01
C GLN A 116 13.05 -10.65 6.25
N ALA A 117 13.33 -9.34 6.26
CA ALA A 117 13.89 -8.64 7.42
C ALA A 117 12.81 -8.17 8.41
N LEU A 118 11.53 -8.21 8.01
CA LEU A 118 10.42 -7.87 8.91
C LEU A 118 10.16 -9.03 9.89
N PRO A 119 9.70 -8.75 11.12
CA PRO A 119 9.48 -9.81 12.10
C PRO A 119 8.43 -10.84 11.66
N ASP A 120 8.63 -12.09 12.05
CA ASP A 120 7.69 -13.17 11.77
C ASP A 120 6.77 -13.41 12.98
N PRO A 121 5.45 -13.56 12.80
CA PRO A 121 4.57 -14.04 13.88
C PRO A 121 4.99 -15.40 14.46
N SER A 122 5.71 -16.22 13.69
CA SER A 122 6.25 -17.51 14.14
C SER A 122 7.53 -17.41 14.97
N ASP A 123 8.15 -16.22 15.07
CA ASP A 123 9.30 -16.02 15.95
C ASP A 123 8.89 -16.20 17.42
N PRO A 124 9.78 -16.72 18.29
CA PRO A 124 9.49 -16.90 19.71
C PRO A 124 9.06 -15.56 20.35
N PRO A 125 7.86 -15.48 20.93
CA PRO A 125 7.33 -14.22 21.43
C PRO A 125 8.09 -13.75 22.68
N VAL A 126 8.34 -12.45 22.76
CA VAL A 126 8.90 -11.80 23.95
C VAL A 126 7.76 -11.25 24.81
N THR A 127 7.74 -11.57 26.09
CA THR A 127 6.75 -11.00 27.01
C THR A 127 7.08 -9.52 27.29
N VAL A 128 6.11 -8.65 27.01
CA VAL A 128 6.19 -7.20 27.20
C VAL A 128 5.24 -6.80 28.32
N ASP A 129 5.80 -6.51 29.50
CA ASP A 129 5.04 -5.91 30.59
C ASP A 129 4.91 -4.40 30.34
N ILE A 130 3.71 -3.95 29.99
CA ILE A 130 3.44 -2.55 29.63
C ILE A 130 3.69 -1.62 30.82
N ALA A 131 3.44 -2.08 32.05
CA ALA A 131 3.65 -1.28 33.25
C ALA A 131 5.14 -1.10 33.54
N MET A 132 5.97 -2.13 33.32
CA MET A 132 7.42 -2.03 33.48
C MET A 132 8.12 -1.28 32.36
N LEU A 133 7.56 -1.33 31.13
CA LEU A 133 8.17 -0.71 29.97
C LEU A 133 8.20 0.83 30.06
N GLY A 134 7.19 1.43 30.69
CA GLY A 134 7.05 2.88 30.80
C GLY A 134 7.12 3.56 29.42
N THR A 135 8.15 4.41 29.22
CA THR A 135 8.44 5.10 27.96
C THR A 135 9.52 4.43 27.11
N ALA A 136 10.16 3.37 27.58
CA ALA A 136 11.19 2.65 26.82
C ALA A 136 10.60 1.97 25.58
N ALA A 137 11.38 1.81 24.51
CA ALA A 137 10.94 1.09 23.31
C ALA A 137 10.70 -0.40 23.62
N PRO A 138 9.61 -1.01 23.10
CA PRO A 138 9.39 -2.44 23.25
C PRO A 138 10.41 -3.24 22.42
N PRO A 139 10.65 -4.50 22.77
CA PRO A 139 11.46 -5.39 21.95
C PRO A 139 10.84 -5.53 20.55
N THR A 140 11.69 -5.55 19.53
CA THR A 140 11.26 -5.72 18.14
C THR A 140 10.80 -7.17 17.92
N GLY A 141 9.62 -7.34 17.34
CA GLY A 141 9.13 -8.62 16.84
C GLY A 141 7.88 -9.17 17.50
N SER A 142 7.76 -10.49 17.51
CA SER A 142 6.66 -11.23 18.14
C SER A 142 6.65 -10.92 19.64
N ALA A 143 5.51 -10.46 20.15
CA ALA A 143 5.35 -10.02 21.52
C ALA A 143 4.05 -10.56 22.14
N ILE A 144 4.10 -10.79 23.45
CA ILE A 144 2.92 -11.07 24.28
C ILE A 144 2.80 -9.97 25.31
N PHE A 145 1.66 -9.29 25.37
CA PHE A 145 1.44 -8.30 26.42
C PHE A 145 1.16 -8.97 27.77
N ALA A 146 1.91 -8.57 28.80
CA ALA A 146 1.67 -8.92 30.19
C ALA A 146 1.18 -7.69 30.98
N GLY A 147 0.26 -7.89 31.93
CA GLY A 147 -0.28 -6.81 32.76
C GLY A 147 -1.09 -5.75 31.99
N ALA A 148 -1.39 -6.02 30.73
CA ALA A 148 -2.16 -5.19 29.82
C ALA A 148 -3.65 -5.20 30.17
N VAL A 149 -4.27 -4.03 30.24
CA VAL A 149 -5.71 -3.89 30.35
C VAL A 149 -6.24 -3.27 29.05
N PRO A 150 -7.17 -3.92 28.36
CA PRO A 150 -7.84 -3.30 27.21
C PRO A 150 -8.68 -2.12 27.68
N ASP A 151 -8.64 -1.03 26.93
CA ASP A 151 -9.52 0.10 27.13
C ASP A 151 -10.61 0.09 26.07
N THR A 152 -11.64 -0.73 26.33
CA THR A 152 -12.77 -0.90 25.41
C THR A 152 -13.62 0.36 25.27
N ASP A 153 -13.60 1.25 26.28
CA ASP A 153 -14.34 2.52 26.25
C ASP A 153 -13.78 3.46 25.17
N ARG A 154 -12.48 3.34 24.87
CA ARG A 154 -11.79 4.08 23.83
C ARG A 154 -11.52 3.23 22.58
N ALA A 155 -12.20 2.10 22.39
CA ALA A 155 -12.01 1.29 21.19
C ALA A 155 -12.58 2.02 19.95
N LEU A 156 -11.87 1.91 18.83
CA LEU A 156 -12.29 2.48 17.55
C LEU A 156 -12.56 1.35 16.57
N GLN A 157 -13.79 1.29 16.08
CA GLN A 157 -14.18 0.41 14.99
C GLN A 157 -14.09 1.17 13.67
N MET A 158 -13.39 0.60 12.70
CA MET A 158 -13.33 1.13 11.35
C MET A 158 -13.81 0.07 10.36
N ASP A 159 -14.70 0.48 9.46
CA ASP A 159 -15.07 -0.32 8.31
C ASP A 159 -13.90 -0.30 7.31
N GLU A 160 -13.25 -1.44 7.14
CA GLU A 160 -12.32 -1.59 6.03
C GLU A 160 -13.14 -1.90 4.79
N ALA A 161 -13.23 -0.93 3.87
CA ALA A 161 -13.80 -1.13 2.54
C ALA A 161 -12.97 -2.09 1.66
N PHE A 162 -12.17 -2.97 2.26
CA PHE A 162 -11.55 -4.09 1.57
C PHE A 162 -12.66 -5.06 1.21
N ARG A 163 -13.29 -4.84 0.05
CA ARG A 163 -14.26 -5.75 -0.57
C ARG A 163 -13.58 -7.08 -0.85
N SER A 164 -13.46 -7.91 0.19
CA SER A 164 -13.30 -9.34 0.01
C SER A 164 -14.51 -9.78 -0.79
N ARG A 165 -14.26 -10.40 -1.94
CA ARG A 165 -15.25 -10.71 -2.99
C ARG A 165 -16.24 -11.82 -2.58
N SER A 166 -16.48 -11.99 -1.28
CA SER A 166 -17.51 -12.83 -0.69
C SER A 166 -18.57 -11.90 -0.11
N ALA A 167 -19.73 -11.85 -0.75
CA ALA A 167 -20.72 -10.78 -0.64
C ALA A 167 -21.42 -10.61 0.73
N ASP A 168 -21.00 -11.32 1.79
CA ASP A 168 -21.74 -11.41 3.07
C ASP A 168 -20.91 -11.11 4.33
N ILE A 169 -19.65 -10.68 4.20
CA ILE A 169 -18.79 -10.44 5.38
C ILE A 169 -18.17 -9.05 5.29
N ASP A 170 -18.75 -8.10 6.02
CA ASP A 170 -18.10 -6.83 6.32
C ASP A 170 -16.88 -7.12 7.21
N HIS A 171 -15.71 -6.77 6.69
CA HIS A 171 -14.45 -6.83 7.44
C HIS A 171 -14.33 -5.53 8.22
N GLN A 172 -14.70 -5.58 9.49
CA GLN A 172 -14.51 -4.44 10.38
C GLN A 172 -13.25 -4.68 11.20
N THR A 173 -12.34 -3.71 11.21
CA THR A 173 -11.18 -3.79 12.09
C THR A 173 -11.46 -2.94 13.32
N ILE A 174 -11.38 -3.57 14.49
CA ILE A 174 -11.46 -2.88 15.78
C ILE A 174 -10.04 -2.66 16.27
N TYR A 175 -9.70 -1.40 16.48
CA TYR A 175 -8.47 -0.97 17.12
C TYR A 175 -8.75 -0.73 18.60
N VAL A 176 -8.17 -1.57 19.46
CA VAL A 176 -8.38 -1.51 20.90
C VAL A 176 -7.12 -0.93 21.56
N PRO A 177 -7.20 0.24 22.21
CA PRO A 177 -6.13 0.74 23.05
C PRO A 177 -5.83 -0.22 24.20
N VAL A 178 -4.55 -0.37 24.51
CA VAL A 178 -4.09 -1.15 25.65
C VAL A 178 -3.27 -0.25 26.56
N VAL A 179 -3.67 -0.22 27.83
CA VAL A 179 -3.02 0.60 28.84
C VAL A 179 -2.52 -0.24 30.00
N ALA A 180 -1.53 0.29 30.71
CA ALA A 180 -1.12 -0.28 31.98
C ALA A 180 -2.29 -0.19 32.99
N LYS A 181 -2.40 -1.19 33.86
CA LYS A 181 -3.40 -1.20 34.93
C LYS A 181 -3.27 0.05 35.80
N GLY A 182 -4.36 0.82 35.92
CA GLY A 182 -4.40 2.06 36.71
C GLY A 182 -3.90 3.30 35.99
N ALA A 183 -3.64 3.23 34.67
CA ALA A 183 -3.36 4.42 33.86
C ALA A 183 -4.52 5.43 33.91
N ALA A 184 -4.18 6.72 33.81
CA ALA A 184 -5.18 7.78 33.73
C ALA A 184 -6.00 7.67 32.43
N LYS A 185 -7.30 7.98 32.49
CA LYS A 185 -8.22 7.86 31.34
C LYS A 185 -7.85 8.76 30.16
N ASP A 186 -7.15 9.87 30.42
CA ASP A 186 -6.69 10.85 29.44
C ASP A 186 -5.24 10.64 29.00
N ALA A 187 -4.57 9.60 29.50
CA ALA A 187 -3.21 9.28 29.11
C ALA A 187 -3.14 8.96 27.61
N ALA A 188 -2.06 9.44 26.97
CA ALA A 188 -1.80 9.15 25.57
C ALA A 188 -1.64 7.64 25.36
N VAL A 189 -2.37 7.10 24.40
CA VAL A 189 -2.36 5.68 24.06
C VAL A 189 -1.10 5.37 23.27
N ARG A 190 -0.31 4.43 23.77
CA ARG A 190 0.94 4.00 23.14
C ARG A 190 0.85 2.62 22.48
N PHE A 191 0.04 1.72 23.02
CA PHE A 191 -0.11 0.36 22.55
C PHE A 191 -1.54 0.12 22.10
N LEU A 192 -1.71 -0.49 20.93
CA LEU A 192 -3.00 -0.83 20.37
C LEU A 192 -2.96 -2.25 19.82
N ILE A 193 -4.13 -2.87 19.70
CA ILE A 193 -4.31 -4.19 19.10
C ILE A 193 -5.30 -4.05 17.94
N ASP A 194 -4.97 -4.62 16.78
CA ASP A 194 -5.94 -4.81 15.71
C ASP A 194 -6.72 -6.12 15.91
N ARG A 195 -8.02 -6.08 15.63
CA ARG A 195 -8.86 -7.28 15.63
C ARG A 195 -9.83 -7.21 14.46
N ALA A 196 -9.80 -8.25 13.63
CA ALA A 196 -10.88 -8.49 12.71
C ALA A 196 -12.16 -8.80 13.51
N SER A 197 -13.18 -7.99 13.32
CA SER A 197 -14.55 -8.21 13.74
C SER A 197 -15.34 -8.64 12.51
N TYR A 198 -15.96 -9.81 12.60
CA TYR A 198 -16.85 -10.32 11.57
C TYR A 198 -18.28 -9.97 11.98
N ALA A 199 -18.87 -9.00 11.31
CA ALA A 199 -20.31 -8.74 11.41
C ALA A 199 -21.03 -9.57 10.34
N PHE A 200 -21.88 -10.51 10.76
CA PHE A 200 -22.73 -11.27 9.84
C PHE A 200 -23.98 -10.44 9.54
N ILE A 201 -24.03 -9.87 8.32
CA ILE A 201 -25.07 -8.95 7.84
C ILE A 201 -26.49 -9.53 8.00
N ASP A 202 -26.65 -10.85 7.86
CA ASP A 202 -27.96 -11.53 7.84
C ASP A 202 -28.46 -12.07 9.18
N SER A 203 -27.67 -12.02 10.25
CA SER A 203 -28.01 -12.74 11.49
C SER A 203 -28.97 -11.99 12.41
N GLY A 204 -29.11 -10.67 12.27
CA GLY A 204 -29.80 -9.82 13.26
C GLY A 204 -29.16 -9.88 14.67
N GLU A 205 -28.06 -10.62 14.82
CA GLU A 205 -27.30 -10.68 16.05
C GLU A 205 -26.37 -9.46 16.11
N ALA A 206 -26.28 -8.84 17.28
CA ALA A 206 -25.25 -7.83 17.52
C ALA A 206 -23.89 -8.43 17.15
N PRO A 207 -22.97 -7.64 16.53
CA PRO A 207 -21.64 -8.11 16.18
C PRO A 207 -21.04 -8.86 17.37
N ARG A 208 -20.76 -10.16 17.19
CA ARG A 208 -20.14 -10.98 18.24
C ARG A 208 -18.70 -10.55 18.39
N THR A 209 -18.53 -9.44 19.07
CA THR A 209 -17.27 -8.91 19.52
C THR A 209 -16.83 -9.79 20.69
N ASN A 210 -16.21 -10.94 20.38
CA ASN A 210 -15.35 -11.61 21.35
C ASN A 210 -14.11 -10.73 21.55
N ILE A 211 -14.29 -9.59 22.25
CA ILE A 211 -13.24 -8.74 22.82
C ILE A 211 -12.65 -9.44 24.06
N PHE A 212 -12.91 -10.74 24.25
CA PHE A 212 -12.14 -11.56 25.17
C PHE A 212 -10.69 -11.59 24.66
N LEU A 213 -9.88 -10.71 25.22
CA LEU A 213 -8.44 -10.93 25.23
C LEU A 213 -8.23 -12.18 26.07
N ALA A 214 -7.90 -13.29 25.42
CA ALA A 214 -7.23 -14.36 26.14
C ALA A 214 -6.02 -13.74 26.82
N ASP A 215 -5.73 -14.14 28.06
CA ASP A 215 -4.65 -13.62 28.92
C ASP A 215 -3.23 -13.68 28.28
N HIS A 216 -3.12 -14.17 27.04
CA HIS A 216 -1.92 -14.32 26.25
C HIS A 216 -2.16 -13.91 24.78
N MET A 217 -2.50 -12.64 24.54
CA MET A 217 -2.50 -12.14 23.16
C MET A 217 -1.06 -12.05 22.64
N GLN A 218 -0.78 -12.83 21.59
CA GLN A 218 0.45 -12.82 20.84
C GLN A 218 0.23 -12.11 19.50
N GLY A 219 1.19 -11.29 19.10
CA GLY A 219 1.20 -10.67 17.78
C GLY A 219 2.55 -10.01 17.49
N VAL A 220 2.69 -9.40 16.33
CA VAL A 220 3.90 -8.64 16.00
C VAL A 220 3.68 -7.18 16.36
N LEU A 221 4.57 -6.60 17.16
CA LEU A 221 4.55 -5.17 17.44
C LEU A 221 5.17 -4.40 16.29
N VAL A 222 4.37 -3.53 15.68
CA VAL A 222 4.79 -2.65 14.59
C VAL A 222 4.82 -1.22 15.10
N GLU A 223 6.01 -0.62 15.10
CA GLU A 223 6.19 0.80 15.40
C GLU A 223 5.49 1.65 14.34
N ASN A 224 4.72 2.65 14.79
CA ASN A 224 3.84 3.49 13.98
C ASN A 224 2.91 2.69 13.06
N GLY A 225 2.52 1.48 13.49
CA GLY A 225 1.76 0.54 12.66
C GLY A 225 0.28 0.91 12.44
N LEU A 226 -0.27 1.88 13.16
CA LEU A 226 -1.63 2.36 12.87
C LEU A 226 -1.68 3.08 11.53
N PRO A 227 -2.66 2.78 10.67
CA PRO A 227 -2.98 3.61 9.51
C PRO A 227 -3.24 5.06 9.94
N ALA A 228 -2.80 6.02 9.15
CA ALA A 228 -2.88 7.43 9.53
C ALA A 228 -4.33 7.95 9.60
N GLU A 229 -5.27 7.34 8.87
CA GLU A 229 -6.71 7.56 9.01
C GLU A 229 -7.24 7.13 10.39
N VAL A 230 -6.70 6.03 10.95
CA VAL A 230 -7.09 5.51 12.26
C VAL A 230 -6.58 6.45 13.36
N VAL A 231 -5.35 6.96 13.21
CA VAL A 231 -4.79 7.98 14.10
C VAL A 231 -5.67 9.24 14.10
N ALA A 232 -6.02 9.75 12.91
CA ALA A 232 -6.87 10.92 12.79
C ALA A 232 -8.28 10.70 13.39
N ALA A 233 -8.83 9.48 13.26
CA ALA A 233 -10.11 9.12 13.85
C ALA A 233 -10.05 9.08 15.38
N PHE A 234 -8.99 8.53 15.98
CA PHE A 234 -8.77 8.60 17.43
C PHE A 234 -8.65 10.04 17.92
N GLU A 235 -7.85 10.86 17.25
CA GLU A 235 -7.68 12.28 17.60
C GLU A 235 -9.01 13.04 17.53
N LYS A 236 -9.86 12.75 16.54
CA LYS A 236 -11.20 13.32 16.40
C LYS A 236 -12.13 12.92 17.55
N GLN A 237 -11.93 11.74 18.15
CA GLN A 237 -12.63 11.30 19.37
C GLN A 237 -12.01 11.85 20.66
N GLY A 238 -10.96 12.68 20.56
CA GLY A 238 -10.24 13.22 21.71
C GLY A 238 -9.26 12.23 22.37
N VAL A 239 -9.01 11.08 21.73
CA VAL A 239 -8.03 10.11 22.18
C VAL A 239 -6.65 10.51 21.63
N LYS A 240 -5.73 10.86 22.54
CA LYS A 240 -4.36 11.21 22.17
C LYS A 240 -3.57 9.93 21.89
N ILE A 241 -2.96 9.82 20.71
CA ILE A 241 -2.02 8.75 20.38
C ILE A 241 -0.59 9.24 20.64
N ALA A 242 0.22 8.43 21.31
CA ALA A 242 1.63 8.76 21.57
C ALA A 242 2.47 8.58 20.31
N SER A 243 3.56 9.34 20.17
CA SER A 243 4.57 9.12 19.12
C SER A 243 5.91 8.79 19.77
N PRO A 244 6.50 7.61 19.54
CA PRO A 244 5.98 6.50 18.70
C PRO A 244 4.84 5.72 19.38
N HIS A 245 3.88 5.24 18.56
CA HIS A 245 2.87 4.25 18.95
C HIS A 245 3.21 2.87 18.39
N TYR A 246 2.63 1.82 18.96
CA TYR A 246 2.83 0.43 18.56
C TYR A 246 1.50 -0.26 18.36
N LEU A 247 1.31 -0.82 17.17
CA LEU A 247 0.18 -1.67 16.86
C LEU A 247 0.64 -3.13 16.96
N MET A 248 0.00 -3.90 17.83
CA MET A 248 0.12 -5.35 17.82
C MET A 248 -0.84 -5.90 16.76
N THR A 249 -0.26 -6.36 15.65
CA THR A 249 -1.05 -7.01 14.61
C THR A 249 -1.20 -8.49 14.92
N THR A 250 -2.45 -8.94 15.01
CA THR A 250 -2.81 -10.34 15.24
C THR A 250 -3.02 -11.10 13.93
N ASN A 251 -3.19 -10.38 12.82
CA ASN A 251 -3.32 -10.98 11.50
C ASN A 251 -1.95 -11.38 10.93
N SER A 252 -1.92 -12.62 10.44
CA SER A 252 -0.77 -13.51 10.23
C SER A 252 0.33 -13.09 9.24
N VAL A 253 0.41 -11.82 8.83
CA VAL A 253 1.45 -11.39 7.87
C VAL A 253 2.28 -10.21 8.34
N GLY A 254 2.06 -9.63 9.53
CA GLY A 254 3.05 -8.74 10.19
C GLY A 254 3.55 -7.57 9.32
N GLY A 255 2.67 -6.97 8.51
CA GLY A 255 3.04 -5.92 7.55
C GLY A 255 3.75 -6.41 6.27
N ARG A 256 4.12 -7.69 6.16
CA ARG A 256 4.76 -8.29 4.97
C ARG A 256 3.82 -8.44 3.77
N GLN A 257 2.50 -8.49 4.00
CA GLN A 257 1.51 -8.68 2.92
C GLN A 257 1.65 -7.63 1.81
N ALA A 258 1.83 -6.36 2.17
CA ALA A 258 2.02 -5.28 1.20
C ALA A 258 3.27 -5.53 0.32
N TYR A 259 4.37 -5.96 0.94
CA TYR A 259 5.62 -6.29 0.23
C TYR A 259 5.45 -7.50 -0.69
N TYR A 260 4.70 -8.53 -0.27
CA TYR A 260 4.40 -9.68 -1.13
C TYR A 260 3.52 -9.30 -2.32
N VAL A 261 2.54 -8.42 -2.12
CA VAL A 261 1.72 -7.90 -3.23
C VAL A 261 2.58 -7.10 -4.21
N VAL A 262 3.45 -6.21 -3.73
CA VAL A 262 4.39 -5.45 -4.57
C VAL A 262 5.35 -6.39 -5.32
N ALA A 263 5.91 -7.39 -4.63
CA ALA A 263 6.80 -8.37 -5.22
C ALA A 263 6.11 -9.21 -6.31
N ALA A 264 4.91 -9.71 -6.03
CA ALA A 264 4.14 -10.53 -6.97
C ALA A 264 3.70 -9.72 -8.21
N LEU A 265 3.10 -8.54 -8.01
CA LEU A 265 2.65 -7.69 -9.12
C LEU A 265 3.83 -7.15 -9.93
N GLY A 266 4.87 -6.65 -9.26
CA GLY A 266 6.08 -6.15 -9.92
C GLY A 266 6.78 -7.23 -10.73
N GLY A 267 6.94 -8.43 -10.15
CA GLY A 267 7.52 -9.58 -10.82
C GLY A 267 6.69 -10.06 -12.01
N PHE A 268 5.37 -10.11 -11.87
CA PHE A 268 4.46 -10.50 -12.95
C PHE A 268 4.49 -9.51 -14.13
N ILE A 269 4.42 -8.20 -13.86
CA ILE A 269 4.51 -7.17 -14.90
C ILE A 269 5.89 -7.21 -15.57
N ALA A 270 6.97 -7.38 -14.81
CA ALA A 270 8.31 -7.53 -15.36
C ALA A 270 8.40 -8.74 -16.31
N ALA A 271 7.84 -9.89 -15.93
CA ALA A 271 7.80 -11.09 -16.77
C ALA A 271 7.06 -10.84 -18.10
N ILE A 272 5.92 -10.15 -18.07
CA ILE A 272 5.19 -9.75 -19.29
C ILE A 272 6.04 -8.84 -20.17
N LEU A 273 6.71 -7.83 -19.60
CA LEU A 273 7.55 -6.91 -20.36
C LEU A 273 8.75 -7.61 -21.00
N PHE A 274 9.39 -8.55 -20.30
CA PHE A 274 10.46 -9.36 -20.87
C PHE A 274 9.97 -10.27 -22.00
N LEU A 275 8.80 -10.90 -21.83
CA LEU A 275 8.19 -11.71 -22.88
C LEU A 275 7.88 -10.87 -24.12
N MET A 276 7.29 -9.68 -23.95
CA MET A 276 7.03 -8.75 -25.06
C MET A 276 8.32 -8.28 -25.73
N ALA A 277 9.37 -7.97 -24.96
CA ALA A 277 10.68 -7.60 -25.50
C ALA A 277 11.36 -8.74 -26.27
N ALA A 278 11.17 -9.99 -25.84
CA ALA A 278 11.64 -11.17 -26.55
C ALA A 278 10.90 -11.36 -27.89
N ILE A 279 9.56 -11.24 -27.89
CA ILE A 279 8.75 -11.29 -29.12
C ILE A 279 9.16 -10.18 -30.09
N GLN A 280 9.36 -8.94 -29.59
CA GLN A 280 9.85 -7.83 -30.41
C GLN A 280 11.27 -8.07 -30.94
N SER A 281 12.14 -8.76 -30.21
CA SER A 281 13.47 -9.10 -30.71
C SER A 281 13.40 -10.02 -31.93
N VAL A 282 12.48 -10.98 -31.92
CA VAL A 282 12.21 -11.86 -33.06
C VAL A 282 11.62 -11.09 -34.23
N SER A 283 10.69 -10.17 -33.99
CA SER A 283 10.09 -9.36 -35.06
C SER A 283 11.12 -8.42 -35.71
N ILE A 284 11.99 -7.78 -34.92
CA ILE A 284 13.12 -6.96 -35.42
C ILE A 284 14.07 -7.80 -36.26
N ALA A 285 14.44 -9.01 -35.80
CA ALA A 285 15.32 -9.90 -36.55
C ALA A 285 14.70 -10.32 -37.89
N ARG A 286 13.40 -10.61 -37.93
CA ARG A 286 12.66 -10.92 -39.17
C ARG A 286 12.59 -9.73 -40.12
N ALA A 287 12.33 -8.52 -39.60
CA ALA A 287 12.29 -7.30 -40.41
C ALA A 287 13.65 -7.02 -41.07
N ARG A 288 14.75 -7.13 -40.31
CA ARG A 288 16.11 -6.97 -40.84
C ARG A 288 16.44 -7.99 -41.94
N ARG A 289 16.00 -9.24 -41.80
CA ARG A 289 16.18 -10.27 -42.84
C ARG A 289 15.38 -10.04 -44.11
N ARG A 290 14.26 -9.30 -44.05
CA ARG A 290 13.46 -8.96 -45.24
C ARG A 290 14.01 -7.75 -46.00
N ALA A 291 14.79 -6.91 -45.32
CA ALA A 291 15.40 -5.71 -45.87
C ALA A 291 16.82 -5.97 -46.44
N ALA A 292 17.43 -7.11 -46.10
CA ALA A 292 18.71 -7.59 -46.64
C ALA A 292 18.47 -8.54 -47.81
#